data_AF-A0AAV2PU60-F1
#
_entry.id   AF-A0AAV2PU60-F1
#
_cell.length_a   1.000
_cell.length_b   1.000
_cell.length_c   1.000
_cell.angle_alpha   90.00
_cell.angle_beta   90.00
_cell.angle_gamma   90.00
#
_symmetry.space_group_name_H-M   'P 1'
#
loop_
_entity.id
_entity.type
_entity.pdbx_description
1 polymer ?
#
loop_
_entity_poly.entity_id
_entity_poly.type
_entity_poly.pdbx_seq_one_letter_code
_entity_poly.pdbx_strand_id
1 'polypeptide(L)'
;EVLDDSSVTARLADTKAAGETRALQNFMMMMSNDPDRAYYGIKHVERASEGMAIETLLVSDSLFRSKNVERKKRYVRLVDGVRDNGGDVKIFSSLHVSGE
;
A
#
# COMPACT_ATOMS: atom_id res chain seq x y z
N GLU A 1 16.41 0.63 14.47
CA GLU A 1 16.63 1.98 13.89
C GLU A 1 16.79 1.81 12.39
N VAL A 2 15.67 1.81 11.65
CA VAL A 2 15.67 1.62 10.17
C VAL A 2 14.49 2.38 9.55
N LEU A 3 14.24 3.60 10.06
CA LEU A 3 13.17 4.48 9.60
C LEU A 3 13.68 5.85 9.15
N ASP A 4 15.01 6.01 9.07
CA ASP A 4 15.65 7.22 8.55
C ASP A 4 16.49 6.84 7.33
N ASP A 5 15.82 6.50 6.24
CA ASP A 5 16.47 6.48 4.94
C ASP A 5 15.69 7.42 4.02
N SER A 6 16.07 8.69 4.17
CA SER A 6 15.79 9.82 3.27
C SER A 6 16.10 9.51 1.78
N SER A 7 16.76 8.38 1.51
CA SER A 7 17.09 7.81 0.22
C SER A 7 15.87 7.32 -0.59
N VAL A 8 14.76 6.94 0.07
CA VAL A 8 13.57 6.42 -0.64
C VAL A 8 12.69 7.55 -1.21
N THR A 9 12.81 8.76 -0.65
CA THR A 9 11.95 9.91 -0.95
C THR A 9 12.38 10.67 -2.21
N ALA A 10 13.59 10.43 -2.73
CA ALA A 10 14.21 11.27 -3.77
C ALA A 10 14.02 10.81 -5.22
N ARG A 11 13.41 9.64 -5.50
CA ARG A 11 13.45 9.02 -6.85
C ARG A 11 12.13 8.86 -7.60
N LEU A 12 11.04 9.54 -7.22
CA LEU A 12 9.72 9.31 -7.84
C LEU A 12 9.07 10.60 -8.33
N ALA A 13 9.67 11.17 -9.37
CA ALA A 13 9.11 12.25 -10.18
C ALA A 13 8.54 11.68 -11.49
N ASP A 14 7.31 11.17 -11.44
CA ASP A 14 6.48 10.98 -12.64
C ASP A 14 5.01 11.18 -12.28
N THR A 15 4.19 11.69 -13.19
CA THR A 15 2.86 12.28 -12.85
C THR A 15 1.83 11.27 -12.29
N LYS A 16 1.98 9.97 -12.56
CA LYS A 16 1.24 8.89 -11.86
C LYS A 16 1.83 8.58 -10.48
N ALA A 17 3.16 8.51 -10.43
CA ALA A 17 3.89 8.35 -9.18
C ALA A 17 3.61 9.50 -8.21
N ALA A 18 3.27 10.72 -8.67
CA ALA A 18 2.91 11.82 -7.79
C ALA A 18 1.69 11.50 -6.90
N GLY A 19 0.69 10.77 -7.41
CA GLY A 19 -0.48 10.35 -6.63
C GLY A 19 -0.17 9.22 -5.65
N GLU A 20 0.67 8.28 -6.07
CA GLU A 20 1.16 7.16 -5.27
C GLU A 20 2.11 7.66 -4.14
N THR A 21 3.05 8.54 -4.46
CA THR A 21 3.97 9.19 -3.53
C THR A 21 3.22 10.01 -2.48
N ARG A 22 2.17 10.75 -2.86
CA ARG A 22 1.34 11.47 -1.89
C ARG A 22 0.62 10.52 -0.93
N ALA A 23 0.07 9.41 -1.42
CA ALA A 23 -0.56 8.42 -0.56
C ALA A 23 0.45 7.79 0.42
N LEU A 24 1.68 7.52 -0.05
CA LEU A 24 2.76 7.02 0.80
C LEU A 24 3.21 8.04 1.83
N GLN A 25 3.38 9.31 1.46
CA GLN A 25 3.71 10.40 2.38
C GLN A 25 2.62 10.59 3.44
N ASN A 26 1.34 10.52 3.05
CA ASN A 26 0.24 10.59 3.99
C ASN A 26 0.26 9.41 4.97
N PHE A 27 0.54 8.20 4.50
CA PHE A 27 0.69 7.02 5.35
C PHE A 27 1.86 7.18 6.34
N MET A 28 3.02 7.66 5.88
CA MET A 28 4.17 7.92 6.74
C MET A 28 3.87 9.00 7.79
N MET A 29 3.23 10.09 7.38
CA MET A 29 2.80 11.16 8.29
C MET A 29 1.78 10.66 9.32
N MET A 30 0.83 9.81 8.89
CA MET A 30 -0.14 9.20 9.79
C MET A 30 0.55 8.26 10.79
N MET A 31 1.54 7.48 10.37
CA MET A 31 2.31 6.63 11.28
C MET A 31 3.08 7.45 12.34
N SER A 32 3.57 8.64 11.98
CA SER A 32 4.26 9.54 12.91
C SER A 32 3.33 10.29 13.86
N ASN A 33 2.17 10.76 13.37
CA ASN A 33 1.24 11.57 14.16
C ASN A 33 0.19 10.73 14.93
N ASP A 34 -0.30 9.64 14.33
CA ASP A 34 -1.37 8.78 14.83
C ASP A 34 -1.10 7.31 14.46
N PRO A 35 -0.17 6.62 15.17
CA PRO A 35 0.22 5.25 14.83
C PRO A 35 -0.94 4.24 14.93
N ASP A 36 -1.97 4.51 15.75
CA ASP A 36 -3.19 3.71 15.84
C ASP A 36 -4.06 3.73 14.57
N ARG A 37 -3.77 4.63 13.62
CA ARG A 37 -4.51 4.75 12.35
C ARG A 37 -3.76 4.19 11.14
N ALA A 38 -2.46 3.90 11.29
CA ALA A 38 -1.61 3.41 10.21
C ALA A 38 -1.20 1.94 10.44
N TYR A 39 -1.96 1.01 9.86
CA TYR A 39 -1.65 -0.42 9.96
C TYR A 39 -0.89 -0.95 8.75
N TYR A 40 0.05 -1.84 9.01
CA TYR A 40 0.76 -2.60 7.98
C TYR A 40 0.83 -4.09 8.33
N GLY A 41 1.02 -4.91 7.29
CA GLY A 41 1.07 -6.37 7.39
C GLY A 41 -0.30 -7.04 7.16
N ILE A 42 -0.28 -8.18 6.47
CA ILE A 42 -1.48 -8.84 5.95
C ILE A 42 -2.54 -9.12 7.02
N LYS A 43 -2.15 -9.59 8.21
CA LYS A 43 -3.10 -9.93 9.29
C LYS A 43 -3.86 -8.71 9.83
N HIS A 44 -3.19 -7.57 9.98
CA HIS A 44 -3.83 -6.34 10.45
C HIS A 44 -4.74 -5.75 9.37
N VAL A 45 -4.29 -5.78 8.12
CA VAL A 45 -5.06 -5.27 6.98
C VAL A 45 -6.29 -6.13 6.72
N GLU A 46 -6.19 -7.47 6.84
CA GLU A 46 -7.36 -8.36 6.74
C GLU A 46 -8.42 -8.01 7.79
N ARG A 47 -8.02 -7.86 9.07
CA ARG A 47 -8.95 -7.44 10.14
C ARG A 47 -9.55 -6.06 9.92
N ALA A 48 -8.75 -5.10 9.46
CA ALA A 48 -9.23 -3.76 9.15
C ALA A 48 -10.22 -3.78 7.97
N SER A 49 -10.01 -4.65 6.98
CA SER A 49 -10.93 -4.86 5.86
C SER A 49 -12.25 -5.47 6.31
N GLU A 50 -12.21 -6.50 7.18
CA GLU A 50 -13.41 -7.10 7.78
C GLU A 50 -14.24 -6.09 8.58
N GLY A 51 -13.57 -5.14 9.25
CA GLY A 51 -14.21 -4.05 9.99
C GLY A 51 -14.59 -2.83 9.15
N MET A 52 -14.40 -2.87 7.82
CA MET A 52 -14.64 -1.73 6.91
C MET A 52 -13.90 -0.45 7.35
N ALA A 53 -12.74 -0.59 8.00
CA ALA A 53 -11.97 0.51 8.58
C ALA A 53 -10.84 1.02 7.65
N ILE A 54 -10.82 0.56 6.39
CA ILE A 54 -9.78 0.93 5.42
C ILE A 54 -10.31 2.05 4.53
N GLU A 55 -9.79 3.26 4.75
CA GLU A 55 -10.03 4.39 3.85
C GLU A 55 -9.17 4.31 2.59
N THR A 56 -7.87 4.06 2.75
CA THR A 56 -6.92 3.94 1.64
C THR A 56 -6.03 2.70 1.81
N LEU A 57 -6.06 1.78 0.85
CA LEU A 57 -5.20 0.60 0.79
C LEU A 57 -4.05 0.84 -0.18
N LEU A 58 -2.81 0.71 0.32
CA LEU A 58 -1.60 0.72 -0.51
C LEU A 58 -1.13 -0.73 -0.74
N VAL A 59 -1.01 -1.16 -2.00
CA VAL A 59 -0.61 -2.54 -2.34
C VAL A 59 0.39 -2.54 -3.50
N SER A 60 1.44 -3.36 -3.42
CA SER A 60 2.42 -3.49 -4.52
C SER A 60 1.95 -4.48 -5.59
N ASP A 61 2.16 -4.15 -6.87
CA ASP A 61 1.78 -5.00 -7.99
C ASP A 61 2.53 -6.36 -8.00
N SER A 62 3.74 -6.39 -7.44
CA SER A 62 4.56 -7.60 -7.30
C SER A 62 3.87 -8.70 -6.49
N LEU A 63 2.99 -8.32 -5.55
CA LEU A 63 2.20 -9.26 -4.75
C LEU A 63 1.22 -10.06 -5.62
N PHE A 64 0.77 -9.50 -6.74
CA PHE A 64 -0.08 -10.19 -7.72
C PHE A 64 0.71 -11.02 -8.74
N ARG A 65 2.03 -10.76 -8.88
CA ARG A 65 2.95 -11.53 -9.74
C ARG A 65 3.57 -12.74 -9.04
N SER A 66 3.28 -12.94 -7.75
CA SER A 66 3.80 -14.08 -7.00
C SER A 66 3.35 -15.41 -7.62
N LYS A 67 4.25 -16.39 -7.71
CA LYS A 67 3.95 -17.74 -8.23
C LYS A 67 2.97 -18.52 -7.33
N ASN A 68 2.75 -18.06 -6.10
CA ASN A 68 1.81 -18.67 -5.17
C ASN A 68 0.38 -18.18 -5.45
N VAL A 69 -0.42 -19.05 -6.08
CA VAL A 69 -1.81 -18.78 -6.45
C VAL A 69 -2.69 -18.47 -5.25
N GLU A 70 -2.46 -19.11 -4.10
CA GLU A 70 -3.24 -18.89 -2.89
C GLU A 70 -3.00 -17.51 -2.29
N ARG A 71 -1.74 -17.05 -2.26
CA ARG A 71 -1.40 -15.69 -1.86
C ARG A 71 -2.04 -14.68 -2.80
N LYS A 72 -1.96 -14.90 -4.12
CA LYS A 72 -2.59 -14.03 -5.11
C LYS A 72 -4.10 -13.90 -4.87
N LYS A 73 -4.80 -15.03 -4.72
CA LYS A 73 -6.25 -15.03 -4.43
C LYS A 73 -6.59 -14.25 -3.17
N ARG A 74 -5.76 -14.34 -2.12
CA ARG A 74 -5.96 -13.58 -0.87
C ARG A 74 -5.86 -12.08 -1.08
N TYR A 75 -4.81 -11.59 -1.75
CA TYR A 75 -4.65 -10.16 -2.03
C TYR A 75 -5.73 -9.64 -2.98
N VAL A 76 -6.15 -10.43 -3.97
CA VAL A 76 -7.26 -10.05 -4.86
C VAL A 76 -8.55 -9.89 -4.08
N ARG A 77 -8.90 -10.84 -3.20
CA ARG A 77 -10.09 -10.73 -2.33
C ARG A 77 -10.04 -9.51 -1.42
N LEU A 78 -8.86 -9.20 -0.88
CA LEU A 78 -8.67 -8.03 -0.03
C LEU A 78 -8.92 -6.72 -0.80
N VAL A 79 -8.32 -6.59 -1.99
CA VAL A 79 -8.51 -5.40 -2.85
C VAL A 79 -9.97 -5.26 -3.28
N ASP A 80 -10.59 -6.37 -3.65
CA ASP A 80 -11.99 -6.40 -4.06
C ASP A 80 -12.92 -5.96 -2.90
N GLY A 81 -12.71 -6.51 -1.70
CA GLY A 81 -13.47 -6.13 -0.51
C GLY A 81 -13.31 -4.67 -0.11
N VAL A 82 -12.09 -4.11 -0.18
CA VAL A 82 -11.88 -2.68 0.12
C VAL A 82 -12.60 -1.80 -0.90
N ARG A 83 -12.58 -2.15 -2.20
CA ARG A 83 -13.29 -1.40 -3.24
C ARG A 83 -14.80 -1.48 -3.09
N ASP A 84 -15.34 -2.67 -2.79
CA ASP A 84 -16.78 -2.87 -2.57
C ASP A 84 -17.29 -2.05 -1.37
N ASN A 85 -16.45 -1.92 -0.34
CA ASN A 85 -16.71 -1.10 0.84
C ASN A 85 -16.48 0.41 0.62
N GLY A 86 -16.15 0.84 -0.61
CA GLY A 86 -15.94 2.26 -0.95
C GLY A 86 -14.58 2.83 -0.58
N GLY A 87 -13.63 1.99 -0.14
CA GLY A 87 -12.25 2.39 0.13
C GLY A 87 -11.45 2.59 -1.15
N ASP A 88 -10.48 3.51 -1.10
CA ASP A 88 -9.60 3.79 -2.23
C ASP A 88 -8.43 2.79 -2.25
N VAL A 89 -8.13 2.21 -3.42
CA VAL A 89 -7.03 1.26 -3.57
C VAL A 89 -5.97 1.80 -4.52
N LYS A 90 -4.76 1.98 -3.99
CA LYS A 90 -3.58 2.42 -4.72
C LYS A 90 -2.65 1.24 -4.96
N ILE A 91 -2.50 0.87 -6.22
CA ILE A 91 -1.59 -0.20 -6.64
C ILE A 91 -0.27 0.42 -7.09
N PHE A 92 0.79 0.15 -6.32
CA PHE A 92 2.14 0.61 -6.57
C PHE A 92 2.84 -0.33 -7.53
N SER A 93 3.23 0.19 -8.70
CA SER A 93 4.01 -0.60 -9.64
C SER A 93 5.45 -0.72 -9.15
N SER A 94 5.89 -1.96 -8.96
CA SER A 94 7.26 -2.33 -8.57
C SER A 94 8.27 -2.06 -9.71
N LEU A 95 7.77 -1.73 -10.90
CA LEU A 95 8.51 -1.33 -12.10
C LEU A 95 8.84 0.17 -12.14
N HIS A 96 8.48 0.95 -11.11
CA HIS A 96 9.01 2.30 -10.93
C HIS A 96 10.11 2.31 -9.85
N VAL A 97 11.16 1.57 -10.14
CA VAL A 97 12.46 2.19 -10.35
C VAL A 97 12.93 1.65 -11.71
N SER A 98 13.56 2.52 -12.49
CA SER A 98 14.42 2.17 -13.61
C SER A 98 14.84 0.70 -13.62
N GLY A 99 14.58 -0.01 -14.71
CA GLY A 99 15.53 -1.07 -15.03
C GLY A 99 16.90 -0.40 -15.03
N GLU A 100 17.75 -0.81 -14.08
CA GLU A 100 19.07 -0.25 -13.66
C GLU A 100 19.07 0.57 -12.35
#